data_AF-A0A815VFC0-F1
#
_entry.id   AF-A0A815VFC0-F1
#
_cell.length_a   1.000
_cell.length_b   1.000
_cell.length_c   1.000
_cell.angle_alpha   90.00
_cell.angle_beta   90.00
_cell.angle_gamma   90.00
#
_symmetry.space_group_name_H-M   'P 1'
#
loop_
_entity.id
_entity.type
_entity.pdbx_description
1 polymer ?
#
loop_
_entity_poly.entity_id
_entity_poly.type
_entity_poly.pdbx_seq_one_letter_code
_entity_poly.pdbx_strand_id
1 'polypeptide(L)'
;TAVNETTGETPAFMMFGRDPRGPLDLLIGERTEEARPTTNEHVQIQEYKKTLINNLRYAYNIVKEHAEIEKLKQKDKYDQHTTGKRYIKGGL
;
A
#
# COMPACT_ATOMS: atom_id res chain seq x y z
N THR A 1 17.36 -23.19 -6.00
CA THR A 1 16.77 -22.52 -7.19
C THR A 1 17.89 -21.76 -7.87
N ALA A 2 17.96 -21.78 -9.21
CA ALA A 2 18.97 -20.97 -9.91
C ALA A 2 18.60 -19.49 -9.81
N VAL A 3 19.60 -18.63 -9.57
CA VAL A 3 19.45 -17.17 -9.53
C VAL A 3 19.30 -16.62 -10.94
N ASN A 4 18.51 -15.56 -11.11
CA ASN A 4 18.43 -14.86 -12.38
C ASN A 4 19.69 -13.99 -12.55
N GLU A 5 20.36 -14.09 -13.70
CA GLU A 5 21.62 -13.37 -13.95
C GLU A 5 21.46 -11.84 -14.04
N THR A 6 20.27 -11.35 -14.39
CA THR A 6 19.99 -9.91 -14.54
C THR A 6 19.54 -9.26 -13.24
N THR A 7 18.75 -9.95 -12.43
CA THR A 7 18.23 -9.40 -11.17
C THR A 7 18.98 -9.86 -9.94
N GLY A 8 19.82 -10.91 -10.05
CA GLY A 8 20.52 -11.53 -8.92
C GLY A 8 19.62 -12.30 -7.96
N GLU A 9 18.30 -12.26 -8.17
CA GLU A 9 17.30 -12.81 -7.26
C GLU A 9 16.76 -14.14 -7.77
N THR A 10 16.37 -15.02 -6.84
CA THR A 10 15.71 -16.28 -7.22
C THR A 10 14.26 -16.01 -7.66
N PRO A 11 13.69 -16.84 -8.55
CA PRO A 11 12.26 -16.75 -8.88
C PRO A 11 11.34 -16.86 -7.67
N ALA A 12 11.74 -17.61 -6.64
CA ALA A 12 10.94 -17.78 -5.44
C ALA A 12 10.94 -16.50 -4.57
N PHE A 13 12.10 -15.85 -4.44
CA PHE A 13 12.19 -14.55 -3.79
C PHE A 13 11.35 -13.48 -4.51
N MET A 14 11.38 -13.45 -5.85
CA MET A 14 10.57 -12.52 -6.63
C MET A 14 9.05 -12.74 -6.47
N MET A 15 8.62 -14.00 -6.33
CA MET A 15 7.20 -14.34 -6.19
C MET A 15 6.67 -14.16 -4.76
N PHE A 16 7.47 -14.44 -3.75
CA PHE A 16 7.00 -14.56 -2.37
C PHE A 16 7.69 -13.60 -1.39
N GLY A 17 8.64 -12.79 -1.86
CA GLY A 17 9.45 -11.88 -1.04
C GLY A 17 10.39 -12.60 -0.07
N ARG A 18 10.52 -13.92 -0.20
CA ARG A 18 11.39 -14.80 0.60
C ARG A 18 11.68 -16.08 -0.16
N ASP A 19 12.85 -16.66 0.08
CA ASP A 19 13.13 -18.01 -0.37
C ASP A 19 12.39 -19.06 0.49
N PRO A 20 11.97 -20.19 -0.10
CA PRO A 20 11.29 -21.26 0.61
C PRO A 20 12.24 -21.89 1.63
N ARG A 21 11.89 -21.78 2.91
CA ARG A 21 12.65 -22.35 4.01
C ARG A 21 12.30 -23.82 4.19
N GLY A 22 13.31 -24.68 4.25
CA GLY A 22 13.15 -26.09 4.55
C GLY A 22 13.02 -26.38 6.05
N PRO A 23 12.61 -27.59 6.44
CA PRO A 23 12.49 -27.97 7.85
C PRO A 23 13.84 -27.95 8.60
N LEU A 24 14.96 -28.20 7.93
CA LEU A 24 16.30 -28.09 8.51
C LEU A 24 16.70 -26.64 8.80
N ASP A 25 16.26 -25.71 7.95
CA ASP A 25 16.50 -24.27 8.08
C ASP A 25 15.80 -23.68 9.32
N LEU A 26 14.66 -24.27 9.71
CA LEU A 26 13.96 -23.94 10.95
C LEU A 26 14.69 -24.48 12.19
N LEU A 27 15.39 -25.61 12.05
CA LEU A 27 16.10 -26.28 13.15
C LEU A 27 17.44 -25.62 13.47
N ILE A 28 18.11 -25.05 12.46
CA ILE A 28 19.46 -24.47 12.57
C ILE A 28 19.43 -23.07 13.22
N GLY A 29 18.25 -22.47 13.39
CA GLY A 29 18.10 -21.12 13.92
C GLY A 29 18.55 -20.07 12.91
N GLU A 30 17.94 -18.88 12.97
CA GLU A 30 18.22 -17.79 12.03
C GLU A 30 19.73 -17.62 11.79
N ARG A 31 20.16 -17.77 10.53
CA ARG A 31 21.27 -16.95 10.06
C ARG A 31 20.78 -15.52 10.17
N THR A 32 21.16 -14.89 11.28
CA THR A 32 21.08 -13.45 11.50
C THR A 32 21.31 -12.76 10.18
N GLU A 33 20.27 -12.04 9.72
CA GLU A 33 20.25 -11.16 8.56
C GLU A 33 21.66 -10.97 8.01
N GLU A 34 22.00 -11.75 6.97
CA GLU A 34 23.29 -11.63 6.31
C GLU A 34 23.44 -10.15 5.99
N ALA A 35 24.41 -9.51 6.65
CA ALA A 35 24.55 -8.06 6.69
C ALA A 35 24.38 -7.55 5.27
N ARG A 36 23.20 -6.94 5.00
CA ARG A 36 22.85 -6.49 3.65
C ARG A 36 23.99 -5.61 3.20
N PRO A 37 24.55 -5.84 2.01
CA PRO A 37 25.77 -5.16 1.61
C PRO A 37 25.53 -3.65 1.75
N THR A 38 26.37 -3.00 2.55
CA THR A 38 26.46 -1.54 2.74
C THR A 38 27.01 -0.89 1.45
N THR A 39 26.56 -1.36 0.30
CA THR A 39 26.87 -0.83 -1.01
C THR A 39 25.96 0.37 -1.28
N ASN A 40 26.46 1.37 -1.98
CA ASN A 40 25.73 2.58 -2.40
C ASN A 40 24.37 2.29 -3.05
N GLU A 41 24.18 1.13 -3.65
CA GLU A 41 22.92 0.67 -4.23
C GLU A 41 21.81 0.50 -3.18
N HIS A 42 22.13 0.01 -1.97
CA HIS A 42 21.14 -0.15 -0.91
C HIS A 42 20.61 1.20 -0.41
N VAL A 43 21.50 2.18 -0.25
CA VAL A 43 21.14 3.56 0.16
C VAL A 43 20.23 4.20 -0.90
N GLN A 44 20.55 4.06 -2.17
CA GLN A 44 19.73 4.58 -3.27
C GLN A 44 18.34 3.93 -3.33
N ILE A 45 18.26 2.61 -3.14
CA ILE A 45 16.97 1.88 -3.11
C ILE A 45 16.13 2.34 -1.92
N GLN A 46 16.72 2.53 -0.74
CA GLN A 46 16.00 3.01 0.45
C GLN A 46 15.49 4.45 0.27
N GLU A 47 16.31 5.33 -0.30
CA GLU A 47 15.90 6.71 -0.58
C GLU A 47 14.77 6.75 -1.62
N TYR A 48 14.88 5.97 -2.70
CA TYR A 48 13.82 5.84 -3.69
C TYR A 48 12.50 5.37 -3.06
N LYS A 49 12.53 4.33 -2.21
CA LYS A 49 11.35 3.83 -1.51
C LYS A 49 10.72 4.92 -0.64
N LYS A 50 11.54 5.68 0.09
CA LYS A 50 11.10 6.77 0.96
C LYS A 50 10.42 7.88 0.15
N THR A 51 11.04 8.30 -0.96
CA THR A 51 10.47 9.31 -1.86
C THR A 51 9.15 8.84 -2.46
N LEU A 52 9.08 7.59 -2.93
CA LEU A 52 7.87 7.02 -3.51
C LEU A 52 6.71 6.99 -2.49
N ILE A 53 6.96 6.51 -1.28
CA ILE A 53 5.95 6.47 -0.21
C ILE A 53 5.46 7.88 0.13
N ASN A 54 6.36 8.86 0.22
CA ASN A 54 6.00 10.24 0.50
C ASN A 54 5.14 10.84 -0.61
N ASN A 55 5.49 10.60 -1.88
CA ASN A 55 4.71 11.09 -3.02
C ASN A 55 3.30 10.47 -3.06
N LEU A 56 3.19 9.18 -2.80
CA LEU A 56 1.89 8.49 -2.73
C LEU A 56 1.02 9.03 -1.59
N ARG A 57 1.60 9.25 -0.41
CA ARG A 57 0.90 9.86 0.73
C ARG A 57 0.43 11.27 0.43
N TYR A 58 1.27 12.07 -0.21
CA TYR A 58 0.93 13.43 -0.61
C TYR A 58 -0.24 13.45 -1.60
N ALA A 59 -0.16 12.66 -2.67
CA ALA A 59 -1.23 12.53 -3.66
C ALA A 59 -2.54 12.03 -3.02
N TYR A 60 -2.45 11.03 -2.15
CA TYR A 60 -3.61 10.52 -1.41
C TYR A 60 -4.26 11.59 -0.54
N ASN A 61 -3.49 12.39 0.18
CA ASN A 61 -4.02 13.45 1.04
C ASN A 61 -4.77 14.52 0.23
N ILE A 62 -4.22 14.93 -0.92
CA ILE A 62 -4.89 15.87 -1.83
C ILE A 62 -6.24 15.30 -2.26
N VAL A 63 -6.25 14.07 -2.77
CA VAL A 63 -7.49 13.43 -3.24
C VAL A 63 -8.50 13.28 -2.10
N LYS A 64 -8.04 12.91 -0.90
CA LYS A 64 -8.88 12.78 0.29
C LYS A 64 -9.53 14.11 0.68
N GLU A 65 -8.78 15.20 0.69
CA GLU A 65 -9.31 16.53 1.01
C GLU A 65 -10.38 16.96 0.01
N HIS A 66 -10.12 16.81 -1.29
CA HIS A 66 -11.10 17.11 -2.33
C HIS A 66 -12.34 16.22 -2.22
N ALA A 67 -12.17 14.93 -1.94
CA ALA A 67 -13.28 14.00 -1.78
C ALA A 67 -14.20 14.37 -0.60
N GLU A 68 -13.65 14.79 0.55
CA GLU A 68 -14.46 15.23 1.69
C GLU A 68 -15.20 16.55 1.40
N ILE A 69 -14.57 17.49 0.68
CA ILE A 69 -15.24 18.74 0.26
C ILE A 69 -16.42 18.43 -0.67
N GLU A 70 -16.21 17.59 -1.69
CA GLU A 70 -17.26 17.26 -2.65
C GLU A 70 -18.39 16.45 -2.00
N LYS A 71 -18.08 15.55 -1.06
CA LYS A 71 -19.06 14.83 -0.25
C LYS A 71 -19.94 15.78 0.57
N LEU A 72 -19.35 16.81 1.21
CA LEU A 72 -20.12 17.82 1.93
C LEU A 72 -21.05 18.62 1.01
N LYS A 73 -20.55 19.05 -0.15
CA LYS A 73 -21.37 19.73 -1.17
C LYS A 73 -22.51 18.84 -1.69
N GLN A 74 -22.23 17.57 -1.91
CA GLN A 74 -23.23 16.61 -2.36
C GLN A 74 -24.31 16.39 -1.30
N LYS A 75 -23.92 16.30 -0.02
CA LYS A 75 -24.87 16.24 1.09
C LYS A 75 -25.78 17.46 1.12
N ASP A 76 -25.23 18.67 1.07
CA ASP A 76 -26.02 19.91 1.10
C ASP A 76 -27.03 19.97 -0.06
N LYS A 77 -26.58 19.62 -1.28
CA LYS A 77 -27.48 19.52 -2.45
C LYS A 77 -28.58 18.47 -2.26
N TYR A 78 -28.24 17.31 -1.69
CA TYR A 78 -29.21 16.25 -1.43
C TYR A 78 -30.24 16.67 -0.37
N ASP A 79 -29.78 17.29 0.72
CA ASP A 79 -30.62 17.79 1.79
C ASP A 79 -31.60 18.83 1.23
N GLN A 80 -31.12 19.83 0.47
CA GLN A 80 -31.97 20.81 -0.21
C GLN A 80 -33.03 20.17 -1.14
N HIS A 81 -32.67 19.10 -1.85
CA HIS A 81 -33.59 18.41 -2.75
C HIS A 81 -34.62 17.53 -2.00
N THR A 82 -34.29 17.07 -0.78
CA THR A 82 -35.09 16.07 -0.05
C THR A 82 -36.05 16.69 0.97
N THR A 83 -35.85 17.94 1.40
CA THR A 83 -36.74 18.65 2.35
C THR A 83 -38.19 18.82 1.87
N GLY A 84 -38.49 18.52 0.60
CA GLY A 84 -39.84 18.60 0.03
C GLY A 84 -40.75 17.38 0.25
N LYS A 85 -40.24 16.23 0.70
CA LYS A 85 -41.08 15.04 0.92
C LYS A 85 -41.60 14.99 2.35
N ARG A 86 -42.73 15.68 2.61
CA ARG A 86 -43.56 15.39 3.77
C ARG A 86 -44.04 13.94 3.66
N TYR A 87 -43.59 13.08 4.56
CA TYR A 87 -44.13 11.74 4.69
C TYR A 87 -45.56 11.83 5.23
N ILE A 88 -46.55 11.68 4.36
CA ILE A 88 -47.95 11.53 4.78
C ILE A 88 -48.10 10.06 5.19
N LYS A 89 -47.99 9.79 6.49
CA LYS A 89 -48.32 8.47 7.05
C LYS A 89 -49.84 8.36 7.13
N GLY A 90 -50.45 7.71 6.15
CA GLY A 90 -51.87 7.37 6.17
C GLY A 90 -52.48 7.41 4.78
N GLY A 91 -52.59 6.24 4.16
CA GLY A 91 -53.27 6.05 2.89
C GLY A 91 -53.88 4.65 2.85
N LEU A 92 -55.14 4.60 3.32
CA LEU A 92 -56.10 3.48 3.40
C LEU A 92 -55.86 2.45 4.51
#